data_AF-A0A9D1QQ89-F1
#
_entry.id   AF-A0A9D1QQ89-F1
#
_cell.length_a   1.000
_cell.length_b   1.000
_cell.length_c   1.000
_cell.angle_alpha   90.00
_cell.angle_beta   90.00
_cell.angle_gamma   90.00
#
_symmetry.space_group_name_H-M   'P 1'
#
loop_
_entity.id
_entity.type
_entity.pdbx_description
1 polymer ?
#
loop_
_entity_poly.entity_id
_entity_poly.type
_entity_poly.pdbx_seq_one_letter_code
_entity_poly.pdbx_strand_id
1 'polypeptide(L)'
;MIGFLIALVGALMLAFANSKSSIAYVVAAHVILMIGCPLAMSPSQTSALNSLTGVGSADGSTILNTMQQVVGALTTAIANSFLELCNRVTVSFHFGIYFALVLTVVGLMLTFKITDDV
;
A
#
# COMPACT_ATOMS: atom_id res chain seq x y z
N MET A 1 -11.18 2.11 -5.70
CA MET A 1 -10.85 1.06 -6.69
C MET A 1 -9.77 1.49 -7.68
N ILE A 2 -9.96 2.59 -8.41
CA ILE A 2 -8.98 3.07 -9.41
C ILE A 2 -7.57 3.26 -8.82
N GLY A 3 -7.47 3.86 -7.63
CA GLY A 3 -6.18 4.02 -6.93
C GLY A 3 -5.46 2.69 -6.67
N PHE A 4 -6.18 1.65 -6.22
CA PHE A 4 -5.61 0.32 -6.01
C PHE A 4 -5.14 -0.34 -7.32
N LEU A 5 -5.86 -0.15 -8.43
CA LEU A 5 -5.43 -0.66 -9.73
C LEU A 5 -4.14 0.01 -10.22
N ILE A 6 -4.06 1.34 -10.08
CA ILE A 6 -2.84 2.10 -10.44
C ILE A 6 -1.66 1.66 -9.56
N ALA A 7 -1.88 1.53 -8.24
CA ALA A 7 -0.86 1.05 -7.31
C ALA A 7 -0.39 -0.37 -7.66
N LEU A 8 -1.33 -1.26 -8.03
CA LEU A 8 -1.00 -2.63 -8.45
C LEU A 8 -0.11 -2.66 -9.69
N VAL A 9 -0.40 -1.80 -10.68
CA VAL A 9 0.45 -1.68 -11.89
C VAL A 9 1.86 -1.22 -11.52
N GLY A 10 2.00 -0.17 -10.69
CA GLY A 10 3.30 0.31 -10.24
C GLY A 10 4.08 -0.74 -9.44
N ALA A 11 3.40 -1.48 -8.55
CA ALA A 11 3.99 -2.56 -7.77
C ALA A 11 4.45 -3.73 -8.66
N LEU A 12 3.64 -4.13 -9.65
CA LEU A 12 4.01 -5.15 -10.64
C LEU A 12 5.22 -4.73 -11.46
N MET A 13 5.27 -3.46 -11.92
CA MET A 13 6.43 -2.95 -12.63
C MET A 13 7.71 -3.02 -11.79
N LEU A 14 7.64 -2.67 -10.50
CA LEU A 14 8.77 -2.81 -9.58
C LEU A 14 9.13 -4.27 -9.28
N ALA A 15 8.15 -5.18 -9.27
CA ALA A 15 8.40 -6.60 -9.05
C ALA A 15 9.27 -7.22 -10.17
N PHE A 16 9.10 -6.74 -11.41
CA PHE A 16 9.92 -7.13 -12.56
C PHE A 16 11.22 -6.33 -12.73
N ALA A 17 11.45 -5.30 -11.91
CA ALA A 17 12.69 -4.51 -11.96
C ALA A 17 13.86 -5.35 -11.45
N ASN A 18 14.97 -5.38 -12.20
CA ASN A 18 16.19 -6.11 -11.81
C ASN A 18 17.43 -5.22 -11.98
N SER A 19 18.62 -5.76 -11.68
CA SER A 19 19.88 -5.00 -11.75
C SER A 19 20.24 -4.44 -13.14
N LYS A 20 19.59 -4.90 -14.21
CA LYS A 20 19.75 -4.38 -15.59
C LYS A 20 18.68 -3.37 -15.98
N SER A 21 17.65 -3.16 -15.15
CA SER A 21 16.59 -2.20 -15.42
C SER A 21 17.15 -0.77 -15.43
N SER A 22 16.68 0.06 -16.36
CA SER A 22 17.09 1.45 -16.42
C SER A 22 16.56 2.24 -15.22
N ILE A 23 17.30 3.26 -14.79
CA ILE A 23 16.87 4.17 -13.72
C ILE A 23 15.51 4.80 -14.07
N ALA A 24 15.32 5.19 -15.34
CA ALA A 24 14.05 5.75 -15.82
C ALA A 24 12.86 4.80 -15.61
N TYR A 25 13.04 3.50 -15.83
CA TYR A 25 11.99 2.50 -15.60
C TYR A 25 11.60 2.42 -14.12
N VAL A 26 12.61 2.36 -13.22
CA VAL A 26 12.36 2.27 -11.78
C VAL A 26 11.68 3.53 -11.25
N VAL A 27 12.10 4.70 -11.70
CA VAL A 27 11.49 5.99 -11.34
C VAL A 27 10.04 6.04 -11.82
N ALA A 28 9.77 5.68 -13.09
CA ALA A 28 8.42 5.67 -13.63
C ALA A 28 7.50 4.71 -12.83
N ALA A 29 7.98 3.51 -12.54
CA ALA A 29 7.24 2.53 -11.74
C ALA A 29 6.93 3.06 -10.32
N HIS A 30 7.90 3.71 -9.68
CA HIS A 30 7.71 4.32 -8.37
C HIS A 30 6.72 5.49 -8.38
N VAL A 31 6.76 6.33 -9.42
CA VAL A 31 5.79 7.42 -9.59
C VAL A 31 4.38 6.88 -9.76
N ILE A 32 4.19 5.86 -10.59
CA ILE A 32 2.88 5.21 -10.77
C ILE A 32 2.36 4.67 -9.44
N LEU A 33 3.21 3.98 -8.67
CA LEU A 33 2.88 3.48 -7.33
C LEU A 33 2.45 4.62 -6.39
N MET A 34 3.23 5.71 -6.36
CA MET A 34 2.98 6.89 -5.51
C MET A 34 1.77 7.71 -5.92
N ILE A 35 1.29 7.59 -7.16
CA ILE A 35 0.00 8.16 -7.57
C ILE A 35 -1.15 7.26 -7.11
N GLY A 36 -1.03 5.94 -7.29
CA GLY A 36 -2.08 5.00 -6.92
C GLY A 36 -2.38 4.98 -5.42
N CYS A 37 -1.36 5.05 -4.58
CA CYS A 37 -1.51 4.94 -3.12
C CYS A 37 -2.36 6.07 -2.50
N PRO A 38 -2.08 7.38 -2.71
CA PRO A 38 -2.93 8.47 -2.21
C PRO A 38 -4.35 8.45 -2.79
N LEU A 39 -4.49 8.08 -4.07
CA LEU A 39 -5.78 7.95 -4.74
C LEU A 39 -6.63 6.81 -4.16
N ALA A 40 -6.03 5.83 -3.48
CA ALA A 40 -6.75 4.81 -2.72
C ALA A 40 -7.00 5.28 -1.27
N MET A 41 -5.98 5.83 -0.62
CA MET A 41 -5.99 6.19 0.79
C MET A 41 -7.03 7.27 1.14
N SER A 42 -7.03 8.40 0.42
CA SER A 42 -7.92 9.53 0.72
C SER A 42 -9.42 9.18 0.63
N PRO A 43 -9.91 8.52 -0.43
CA PRO A 43 -11.33 8.13 -0.49
C PRO A 43 -11.68 7.06 0.54
N SER A 44 -10.78 6.11 0.85
CA SER A 44 -11.02 5.10 1.90
C SER A 44 -11.12 5.75 3.28
N GLN A 45 -10.23 6.68 3.59
CA GLN A 45 -10.24 7.40 4.87
C GLN A 45 -11.49 8.26 5.03
N THR A 46 -11.83 9.04 4.00
CA THR A 46 -13.02 9.91 4.04
C THR A 46 -14.31 9.11 4.09
N SER A 47 -14.43 8.02 3.33
CA SER A 47 -15.61 7.12 3.39
C SER A 47 -15.77 6.50 4.77
N ALA A 48 -14.67 6.04 5.39
CA ALA A 48 -14.69 5.48 6.74
C ALA A 48 -15.10 6.51 7.80
N LEU A 49 -14.68 7.77 7.68
CA LEU A 49 -15.08 8.81 8.64
C LEU A 49 -16.51 9.32 8.42
N ASN A 50 -16.96 9.33 7.17
CA ASN A 50 -18.32 9.71 6.79
C ASN A 50 -19.37 8.68 7.22
N SER A 51 -18.97 7.43 7.51
CA SER A 51 -19.88 6.42 8.07
C SER A 51 -20.11 6.57 9.58
N LEU A 52 -19.44 7.53 10.26
CA LEU A 52 -19.64 7.85 11.67
C LEU A 52 -20.42 9.16 11.81
N THR A 53 -21.24 9.28 12.87
CA THR A 53 -22.05 10.48 13.14
C THR A 53 -21.42 11.36 14.23
N GLY A 54 -21.40 12.68 14.00
CA GLY A 54 -21.09 13.68 15.03
C GLY A 54 -19.71 13.50 15.68
N VAL A 55 -19.68 13.39 17.02
CA VAL A 55 -18.45 13.26 17.81
C VAL A 55 -17.66 11.97 17.46
N GLY A 56 -18.35 10.93 16.98
CA GLY A 56 -17.72 9.66 16.62
C GLY A 56 -16.70 9.79 15.48
N SER A 57 -16.85 10.74 14.56
CA SER A 57 -15.86 10.95 13.49
C SER A 57 -14.53 11.52 14.00
N ALA A 58 -14.53 12.26 15.12
CA ALA A 58 -13.31 12.76 15.75
C ALA A 58 -12.51 11.62 16.41
N ASP A 59 -13.19 10.76 17.16
CA ASP A 59 -12.60 9.56 17.75
C ASP A 59 -12.15 8.58 16.65
N GLY A 60 -12.96 8.40 15.61
CA GLY A 60 -12.65 7.60 14.44
C GLY A 60 -11.39 8.06 13.72
N SER A 61 -11.19 9.37 13.55
CA SER A 61 -9.97 9.92 12.96
C SER A 61 -8.73 9.61 13.81
N THR A 62 -8.86 9.72 15.13
CA THR A 62 -7.78 9.37 16.07
C THR A 62 -7.41 7.89 15.93
N ILE A 63 -8.40 7.00 15.94
CA ILE A 63 -8.19 5.55 15.75
C ILE A 63 -7.53 5.26 14.40
N LEU A 64 -8.02 5.85 13.30
CA LEU A 64 -7.43 5.64 11.97
C LEU A 64 -5.97 6.08 11.91
N ASN A 65 -5.63 7.20 12.55
CA ASN A 65 -4.25 7.67 12.62
C ASN A 65 -3.36 6.75 13.48
N THR A 66 -3.88 6.22 14.59
CA THR A 66 -3.15 5.24 15.41
C THR A 66 -2.94 3.93 14.65
N MET A 67 -3.96 3.43 13.95
CA MET A 67 -3.84 2.22 13.13
C MET A 67 -2.82 2.39 12.01
N GLN A 68 -2.79 3.55 11.35
CA GLN A 68 -1.77 3.88 10.35
C GLN A 68 -0.35 3.87 10.94
N GLN A 69 -0.17 4.43 12.15
CA GLN A 69 1.13 4.39 12.84
C GLN A 69 1.55 2.96 13.16
N VAL A 70 0.64 2.13 13.68
CA VAL A 70 0.92 0.72 14.02
C VAL A 70 1.28 -0.08 12.76
N VAL A 71 0.49 0.04 11.69
CA VAL A 71 0.74 -0.66 10.42
C VAL A 71 2.03 -0.16 9.76
N GLY A 72 2.32 1.13 9.83
CA GLY A 72 3.57 1.71 9.33
C GLY A 72 4.80 1.18 10.07
N ALA A 73 4.74 1.11 11.40
CA ALA A 73 5.79 0.52 12.22
C ALA A 73 6.00 -0.97 11.91
N LEU A 74 4.91 -1.74 11.80
CA LEU A 74 4.97 -3.15 11.45
C LEU A 74 5.60 -3.38 10.06
N THR A 75 5.16 -2.61 9.06
CA THR A 75 5.69 -2.69 7.69
C THR A 75 7.18 -2.40 7.66
N THR A 76 7.63 -1.39 8.41
CA THR A 76 9.05 -1.03 8.52
C THR A 76 9.86 -2.16 9.19
N ALA A 77 9.35 -2.74 10.28
CA ALA A 77 10.00 -3.86 10.95
C ALA A 77 10.15 -5.07 10.01
N ILE A 78 9.09 -5.42 9.27
CA ILE A 78 9.11 -6.52 8.29
C ILE A 78 10.12 -6.24 7.16
N ALA A 79 10.17 -5.01 6.64
CA ALA A 79 11.14 -4.63 5.61
C ALA A 79 12.59 -4.81 6.09
N ASN A 80 12.89 -4.39 7.33
CA ASN A 80 14.20 -4.64 7.94
C ASN A 80 14.48 -6.13 8.13
N SER A 81 13.49 -6.91 8.56
CA SER A 81 13.65 -8.37 8.68
C SER A 81 14.02 -9.02 7.33
N PHE A 82 13.46 -8.56 6.20
CA PHE A 82 13.86 -9.05 4.88
C PHE A 82 15.26 -8.63 4.45
N LEU A 83 15.69 -7.42 4.81
CA LEU A 83 17.06 -6.95 4.58
C LEU A 83 18.06 -7.85 5.33
N GLU A 84 17.77 -8.18 6.59
CA GLU A 84 18.61 -9.02 7.43
C GLU A 84 18.61 -10.49 6.98
N LEU A 85 17.44 -11.05 6.67
CA LEU A 85 17.29 -12.48 6.34
C LEU A 85 17.94 -12.88 5.02
N CYS A 86 17.81 -12.05 3.97
CA CYS A 86 18.26 -12.46 2.63
C CYS A 86 19.75 -12.19 2.37
N ASN A 87 20.42 -11.39 3.22
CA ASN A 87 21.82 -10.98 3.09
C ASN A 87 22.23 -10.45 1.69
N ARG A 88 21.23 -10.05 0.89
CA ARG A 88 21.35 -9.58 -0.50
C ARG A 88 20.24 -8.57 -0.76
N VAL A 89 20.62 -7.31 -0.88
CA VAL A 89 19.69 -6.17 -1.03
C VAL A 89 18.70 -6.38 -2.18
N THR A 90 19.14 -6.90 -3.33
CA THR A 90 18.24 -7.14 -4.48
C THR A 90 17.16 -8.17 -4.17
N VAL A 91 17.50 -9.24 -3.45
CA VAL A 91 16.53 -10.28 -3.07
C VAL A 91 15.57 -9.71 -2.03
N SER A 92 16.07 -9.03 -1.00
CA SER A 92 15.26 -8.35 0.01
C SER A 92 14.29 -7.34 -0.61
N PHE A 93 14.75 -6.59 -1.61
CA PHE A 93 13.91 -5.64 -2.35
C PHE A 93 12.72 -6.36 -3.00
N HIS A 94 12.97 -7.45 -3.75
CA HIS A 94 11.89 -8.21 -4.37
C HIS A 94 10.92 -8.80 -3.33
N PHE A 95 11.41 -9.36 -2.22
CA PHE A 95 10.54 -9.83 -1.14
C PHE A 95 9.67 -8.71 -0.56
N GLY A 96 10.24 -7.52 -0.35
CA GLY A 96 9.50 -6.33 0.07
C GLY A 96 8.41 -5.92 -0.94
N ILE A 97 8.73 -5.94 -2.24
CA ILE A 97 7.74 -5.63 -3.28
C ILE A 97 6.65 -6.70 -3.36
N TYR A 98 6.99 -7.99 -3.28
CA TYR A 98 5.99 -9.07 -3.25
C TYR A 98 5.07 -8.96 -2.04
N PHE A 99 5.61 -8.63 -0.88
CA PHE A 99 4.81 -8.36 0.32
C PHE A 99 3.82 -7.21 0.09
N ALA A 100 4.28 -6.07 -0.44
CA ALA A 100 3.42 -4.94 -0.77
C ALA A 100 2.36 -5.29 -1.84
N LEU A 101 2.72 -6.15 -2.81
CA LEU A 101 1.82 -6.61 -3.87
C LEU A 101 0.70 -7.47 -3.30
N VAL A 102 1.03 -8.42 -2.40
CA VAL A 102 0.02 -9.22 -1.69
C VAL A 102 -0.95 -8.33 -0.91
N LEU A 103 -0.44 -7.36 -0.13
CA LEU A 103 -1.30 -6.42 0.60
C LEU A 103 -2.18 -5.58 -0.34
N THR A 104 -1.65 -5.15 -1.48
CA THR A 104 -2.41 -4.39 -2.49
C THR A 104 -3.53 -5.23 -3.10
N VAL A 105 -3.26 -6.50 -3.42
CA VAL A 105 -4.28 -7.43 -3.94
C VAL A 105 -5.34 -7.71 -2.87
N VAL A 106 -4.95 -7.94 -1.62
CA VAL A 106 -5.90 -8.11 -0.51
C VAL A 106 -6.77 -6.86 -0.33
N GLY A 107 -6.18 -5.67 -0.33
CA GLY A 107 -6.92 -4.41 -0.23
C GLY A 107 -7.90 -4.19 -1.39
N LEU A 108 -7.50 -4.57 -2.62
CA LEU A 108 -8.36 -4.54 -3.78
C LEU A 108 -9.55 -5.51 -3.61
N MET A 109 -9.30 -6.76 -3.18
CA MET A 109 -10.34 -7.77 -2.95
C MET A 109 -11.33 -7.35 -1.85
N LEU A 110 -10.83 -6.76 -0.75
CA LEU A 110 -11.68 -6.22 0.32
C LEU A 110 -12.54 -5.05 -0.17
N THR A 111 -12.00 -4.19 -1.04
CA THR A 111 -12.75 -3.09 -1.63
C THR A 111 -13.93 -3.60 -2.46
N PHE A 112 -13.75 -4.68 -3.23
CA PHE A 112 -14.86 -5.30 -3.98
C PHE A 112 -15.96 -5.82 -3.05
N LYS A 113 -15.61 -6.35 -1.87
CA LYS A 113 -16.58 -6.89 -0.90
C LYS A 113 -17.42 -5.84 -0.17
N ILE A 114 -16.91 -4.62 -0.01
CA ILE A 114 -17.58 -3.54 0.72
C ILE A 114 -18.69 -2.85 -0.12
N THR A 115 -18.71 -3.08 -1.44
CA THR A 115 -19.67 -2.40 -2.33
C THR A 115 -21.06 -3.04 -2.34
N ASP A 116 -21.26 -4.18 -1.65
CA ASP A 116 -22.51 -4.95 -1.72
C ASP A 116 -23.59 -4.61 -0.67
N ASP A 117 -23.40 -3.59 0.19
CA ASP A 117 -24.39 -3.16 1.19
C ASP A 117 -24.96 -1.76 0.89
N VAL A 118 -25.63 -1.61 -0.26
CA VAL A 118 -26.54 -0.47 -0.54
C VAL A 118 -27.94 -0.98 -0.82
#